data_AF-A0A641J659-F1
#
_entry.id   AF-A0A641J659-F1
#
_cell.length_a   1.000
_cell.length_b   1.000
_cell.length_c   1.000
_cell.angle_alpha   90.00
_cell.angle_beta   90.00
_cell.angle_gamma   90.00
#
_symmetry.space_group_name_H-M   'P 1'
#
loop_
_entity.id
_entity.type
_entity.pdbx_description
1 polymer ?
#
loop_
_entity_poly.entity_id
_entity_poly.type
_entity_poly.pdbx_seq_one_letter_code
_entity_poly.pdbx_strand_id
1 'polypeptide(L)'
;MGKGSSKGHTPREAKDNLKSTQLLSVIDAISEGPIDGPVDGLKSVLLNSTPVLDTEGNTNISGVTVVFRAGEQEQTPPEGFESSGSETVLGTEVKYDTPITRTITSANIDRLRFTFGVQTLVETTSKGDRNPSEVRLLVQIQRNGGWVTEKDITIKGKTTSQYLASVVVGNLPPRPFNIRMRRMTPDSTTDQLQNKTLWSSYTEIIDVKQ
;
A
#
# COMPACT_ATOMS: atom_id res chain seq x y z
N MET A 1 51.74 -29.16 -12.33
CA MET A 1 50.96 -27.91 -12.42
C MET A 1 49.66 -28.11 -11.65
N GLY A 2 49.29 -27.15 -10.81
CA GLY A 2 48.51 -27.34 -9.58
C GLY A 2 47.04 -27.76 -9.79
N LYS A 3 46.62 -28.79 -9.05
CA LYS A 3 45.21 -29.10 -8.79
C LYS A 3 44.65 -28.06 -7.83
N GLY A 4 44.13 -26.96 -8.37
CA GLY A 4 43.34 -26.00 -7.60
C GLY A 4 41.99 -26.62 -7.23
N SER A 5 41.89 -27.13 -6.00
CA SER A 5 40.61 -27.57 -5.43
C SER A 5 39.77 -26.33 -5.08
N SER A 6 39.08 -25.77 -6.07
CA SER A 6 38.03 -24.79 -5.79
C SER A 6 36.85 -25.54 -5.16
N LYS A 7 36.62 -25.34 -3.86
CA LYS A 7 35.36 -25.74 -3.22
C LYS A 7 34.21 -25.19 -4.07
N GLY A 8 33.42 -26.07 -4.66
CA GLY A 8 32.24 -25.69 -5.44
C GLY A 8 31.30 -24.87 -4.57
N HIS A 9 30.79 -23.76 -5.11
CA HIS A 9 29.78 -22.95 -4.44
C HIS A 9 28.44 -23.65 -4.49
N THR A 10 27.77 -23.80 -3.34
CA THR A 10 26.38 -24.26 -3.29
C THR A 10 25.48 -23.03 -3.31
N PRO A 11 24.58 -22.89 -4.31
CA PRO A 11 23.65 -21.77 -4.39
C PRO A 11 22.81 -21.59 -3.11
N ARG A 12 22.62 -20.35 -2.70
CA ARG A 12 21.80 -19.98 -1.54
C ARG A 12 20.48 -19.34 -1.99
N GLU A 13 19.38 -19.77 -1.38
CA GLU A 13 18.06 -19.17 -1.52
C GLU A 13 17.75 -18.28 -0.30
N ALA A 14 17.57 -16.97 -0.49
CA ALA A 14 16.98 -16.13 0.55
C ALA A 14 15.48 -16.43 0.69
N LYS A 15 14.95 -16.39 1.92
CA LYS A 15 13.51 -16.60 2.17
C LYS A 15 12.68 -15.44 1.61
N ASP A 16 11.48 -15.74 1.13
CA ASP A 16 10.50 -14.73 0.78
C ASP A 16 10.08 -13.96 2.03
N ASN A 17 10.07 -12.62 1.95
CA ASN A 17 9.81 -11.74 3.08
C ASN A 17 8.85 -10.58 2.77
N LEU A 18 8.35 -10.48 1.54
CA LEU A 18 7.23 -9.63 1.21
C LEU A 18 5.93 -10.37 1.49
N LYS A 19 5.05 -9.76 2.29
CA LYS A 19 3.71 -10.26 2.55
C LYS A 19 2.72 -9.16 2.20
N SER A 20 1.79 -9.45 1.29
CA SER A 20 0.69 -8.53 1.00
C SER A 20 -0.09 -8.29 2.29
N THR A 21 -0.23 -7.03 2.68
CA THR A 21 -1.05 -6.63 3.82
C THR A 21 -2.36 -6.07 3.30
N GLN A 22 -3.47 -6.52 3.89
CA GLN A 22 -4.79 -5.96 3.66
C GLN A 22 -5.22 -5.26 4.94
N LEU A 23 -5.65 -4.02 4.81
CA LEU A 23 -6.22 -3.24 5.91
C LEU A 23 -7.73 -3.43 5.90
N LEU A 24 -8.29 -3.69 7.07
CA LEU A 24 -9.74 -3.71 7.30
C LEU A 24 -10.12 -2.44 8.06
N SER A 25 -11.21 -1.80 7.65
CA SER A 25 -11.83 -0.68 8.35
C SER A 25 -13.25 -1.06 8.74
N VAL A 26 -13.62 -0.85 10.01
CA VAL A 26 -14.93 -1.20 10.58
C VAL A 26 -15.49 0.01 11.33
N ILE A 27 -16.78 0.27 11.18
CA ILE A 27 -17.52 1.25 11.99
C ILE A 27 -18.47 0.46 12.91
N ASP A 28 -18.30 0.63 14.21
CA ASP A 28 -19.20 0.08 15.22
C ASP A 28 -20.09 1.21 15.79
N ALA A 29 -21.41 1.06 15.66
CA ALA A 29 -22.38 1.93 16.31
C ALA A 29 -22.69 1.39 17.71
N ILE A 30 -22.26 2.10 18.76
CA ILE A 30 -22.29 1.59 20.15
C ILE A 30 -23.54 2.05 20.89
N SER A 31 -23.92 3.33 20.76
CA SER A 31 -25.05 3.93 21.46
C SER A 31 -25.71 5.03 20.63
N GLU A 32 -26.90 5.45 21.05
CA GLU A 32 -27.56 6.66 20.58
C GLU A 32 -27.41 7.77 21.65
N GLY A 33 -26.97 8.96 21.22
CA GLY A 33 -26.72 10.10 22.08
C GLY A 33 -25.32 10.16 22.70
N PRO A 34 -25.00 11.26 23.41
CA PRO A 34 -23.67 11.52 23.95
C PRO A 34 -23.19 10.47 24.96
N ILE A 35 -21.98 9.95 24.76
CA ILE A 35 -21.27 9.07 25.70
C ILE A 35 -19.79 9.46 25.80
N ASP A 36 -19.18 9.21 26.97
CA ASP A 36 -17.77 9.56 27.24
C ASP A 36 -16.76 8.74 26.43
N GLY A 37 -17.18 7.58 25.92
CA GLY A 37 -16.35 6.69 25.11
C GLY A 37 -15.48 5.71 25.89
N PRO A 38 -14.43 5.15 25.26
CA PRO A 38 -13.58 4.14 25.88
C PRO A 38 -12.79 4.74 27.06
N VAL A 39 -12.98 4.16 28.24
CA VAL A 39 -12.41 4.63 29.52
C VAL A 39 -10.88 4.72 29.47
N ASP A 40 -10.21 3.76 28.84
CA ASP A 40 -8.74 3.66 28.79
C ASP A 40 -8.21 3.65 27.34
N GLY A 41 -8.90 4.32 26.42
CA GLY A 41 -8.50 4.41 25.02
C GLY A 41 -8.31 3.03 24.37
N LEU A 42 -7.14 2.76 23.80
CA LEU A 42 -6.85 1.48 23.14
C LEU A 42 -6.81 0.27 24.10
N LYS A 43 -6.68 0.47 25.42
CA LYS A 43 -6.81 -0.66 26.38
C LYS A 43 -8.25 -1.17 26.46
N SER A 44 -9.22 -0.30 26.20
CA SER A 44 -10.65 -0.65 26.15
C SER A 44 -11.09 -1.24 24.81
N VAL A 45 -10.20 -1.31 23.82
CA VAL A 45 -10.50 -1.88 22.50
C VAL A 45 -9.94 -3.29 22.42
N LEU A 46 -10.83 -4.28 22.26
CA LEU A 46 -10.47 -5.69 22.26
C LEU A 46 -10.74 -6.29 20.87
N LEU A 47 -9.76 -7.00 20.33
CA LEU A 47 -9.94 -7.83 19.15
C LEU A 47 -9.96 -9.29 19.59
N ASN A 48 -11.09 -9.96 19.40
CA ASN A 48 -11.32 -11.32 19.89
C ASN A 48 -10.91 -11.49 21.36
N SER A 49 -11.44 -10.61 22.21
CA SER A 49 -11.17 -10.53 23.66
C SER A 49 -9.72 -10.21 24.07
N THR A 50 -8.84 -9.90 23.11
CA THR A 50 -7.47 -9.46 23.40
C THR A 50 -7.38 -7.94 23.31
N PRO A 51 -7.02 -7.22 24.39
CA PRO A 51 -6.93 -5.77 24.36
C PRO A 51 -5.76 -5.33 23.49
N VAL A 52 -5.93 -4.25 22.72
CA VAL A 52 -4.91 -3.73 21.78
C VAL A 52 -3.64 -3.32 22.53
N LEU A 53 -3.81 -2.65 23.68
CA LEU A 53 -2.75 -2.36 24.64
C LEU A 53 -2.99 -3.14 25.92
N ASP A 54 -1.93 -3.65 26.55
CA ASP A 54 -2.02 -4.25 27.88
C ASP A 54 -2.19 -3.19 29.00
N THR A 55 -2.29 -3.65 30.25
CA THR A 55 -2.45 -2.77 31.42
C THR A 55 -1.29 -1.80 31.62
N GLU A 56 -0.09 -2.18 31.17
CA GLU A 56 1.15 -1.38 31.27
C GLU A 56 1.31 -0.42 30.08
N GLY A 57 0.49 -0.58 29.03
CA GLY A 57 0.52 0.22 27.81
C GLY A 57 1.37 -0.40 26.68
N ASN A 58 1.86 -1.62 26.84
CA ASN A 58 2.57 -2.32 25.77
C ASN A 58 1.59 -2.78 24.70
N THR A 59 2.04 -2.79 23.44
CA THR A 59 1.21 -3.16 22.30
C THR A 59 1.10 -4.68 22.16
N ASN A 60 -0.09 -5.23 22.36
CA ASN A 60 -0.40 -6.63 22.05
C ASN A 60 -0.67 -6.81 20.55
N ILE A 61 -1.36 -5.83 19.94
CA ILE A 61 -1.78 -5.90 18.53
C ILE A 61 -1.31 -4.65 17.80
N SER A 62 -0.34 -4.83 16.90
CA SER A 62 0.23 -3.73 16.12
C SER A 62 -0.68 -3.32 14.96
N GLY A 63 -0.64 -2.04 14.58
CA GLY A 63 -1.32 -1.53 13.39
C GLY A 63 -2.81 -1.22 13.56
N VAL A 64 -3.31 -1.21 14.80
CA VAL A 64 -4.69 -0.80 15.11
C VAL A 64 -4.75 0.71 15.32
N THR A 65 -5.69 1.36 14.65
CA THR A 65 -6.03 2.78 14.85
C THR A 65 -7.52 2.85 15.12
N VAL A 66 -7.92 3.58 16.16
CA VAL A 66 -9.31 3.74 16.56
C VAL A 66 -9.62 5.21 16.64
N VAL A 67 -10.75 5.58 16.04
CA VAL A 67 -11.28 6.94 16.09
C VAL A 67 -12.62 6.84 16.80
N PHE A 68 -12.72 7.49 17.96
CA PHE A 68 -13.96 7.54 18.72
C PHE A 68 -14.78 8.79 18.37
N ARG A 69 -16.10 8.66 18.47
CA ARG A 69 -17.07 9.73 18.27
C ARG A 69 -18.09 9.65 19.41
N ALA A 70 -18.26 10.76 20.13
CA ALA A 70 -19.06 10.79 21.35
C ALA A 70 -20.57 10.68 21.10
N GLY A 71 -21.06 10.84 19.87
CA GLY A 71 -22.49 10.79 19.59
C GLY A 71 -23.22 12.11 19.87
N GLU A 72 -22.46 13.22 19.95
CA GLU A 72 -23.01 14.57 20.06
C GLU A 72 -23.85 14.95 18.83
N GLN A 73 -24.83 15.84 19.03
CA GLN A 73 -25.70 16.31 17.95
C GLN A 73 -24.92 17.00 16.82
N GLU A 74 -23.90 17.77 17.19
CA GLU A 74 -22.94 18.37 16.25
C GLU A 74 -21.60 17.64 16.37
N GLN A 75 -21.23 16.86 15.34
CA GLN A 75 -19.95 16.18 15.29
C GLN A 75 -19.44 16.03 13.86
N THR A 76 -18.12 16.03 13.70
CA THR A 76 -17.50 15.82 12.40
C THR A 76 -17.63 14.35 11.96
N PRO A 77 -17.90 14.08 10.67
CA PRO A 77 -17.91 12.73 10.13
C PRO A 77 -16.64 11.92 10.48
N PRO A 78 -16.74 10.59 10.55
CA PRO A 78 -15.57 9.74 10.74
C PRO A 78 -14.68 9.78 9.49
N GLU A 79 -13.45 10.24 9.66
CA GLU A 79 -12.47 10.29 8.57
C GLU A 79 -11.89 8.90 8.26
N GLY A 80 -11.57 8.67 7.00
CA GLY A 80 -10.88 7.45 6.57
C GLY A 80 -11.79 6.31 6.14
N PHE A 81 -13.11 6.42 6.36
CA PHE A 81 -14.09 5.41 5.96
C PHE A 81 -14.69 5.71 4.59
N GLU A 82 -14.72 4.68 3.74
CA GLU A 82 -15.37 4.75 2.43
C GLU A 82 -16.88 4.52 2.57
N SER A 83 -17.69 5.42 2.03
CA SER A 83 -19.11 5.18 1.78
C SER A 83 -19.29 4.28 0.54
N SER A 84 -18.50 4.55 -0.49
CA SER A 84 -18.46 3.72 -1.69
C SER A 84 -17.09 3.81 -2.37
N GLY A 85 -16.75 2.77 -3.12
CA GLY A 85 -15.54 2.69 -3.91
C GLY A 85 -15.83 2.12 -5.30
N SER A 86 -15.37 2.80 -6.35
CA SER A 86 -15.44 2.31 -7.73
C SER A 86 -14.04 1.93 -8.21
N GLU A 87 -13.79 0.63 -8.40
CA GLU A 87 -12.49 0.13 -8.85
C GLU A 87 -12.40 0.06 -10.38
N THR A 88 -11.33 0.62 -10.92
CA THR A 88 -10.91 0.42 -12.30
C THR A 88 -9.67 -0.46 -12.35
N VAL A 89 -9.82 -1.67 -12.90
CA VAL A 89 -8.71 -2.61 -13.11
C VAL A 89 -7.90 -2.19 -14.33
N LEU A 90 -6.58 -2.14 -14.17
CA LEU A 90 -5.63 -1.80 -15.23
C LEU A 90 -4.79 -3.00 -15.65
N GLY A 91 -4.25 -3.75 -14.69
CA GLY A 91 -3.38 -4.90 -14.95
C GLY A 91 -2.18 -4.59 -15.84
N THR A 92 -1.67 -3.34 -15.84
CA THR A 92 -0.67 -2.88 -16.81
C THR A 92 0.72 -2.78 -16.17
N GLU A 93 1.73 -3.24 -16.90
CA GLU A 93 3.13 -3.12 -16.50
C GLU A 93 3.60 -1.65 -16.53
N VAL A 94 4.19 -1.19 -15.44
CA VAL A 94 4.82 0.14 -15.37
C VAL A 94 6.30 -0.01 -15.70
N LYS A 95 6.78 0.67 -16.74
CA LYS A 95 8.19 0.66 -17.17
C LYS A 95 8.91 1.95 -16.81
N TYR A 96 10.24 1.93 -16.79
CA TYR A 96 11.05 3.10 -16.40
C TYR A 96 10.79 4.32 -17.32
N ASP A 97 10.84 4.09 -18.63
CA ASP A 97 10.65 5.15 -19.65
C ASP A 97 9.17 5.37 -20.03
N THR A 98 8.27 4.46 -19.65
CA THR A 98 6.86 4.50 -20.03
C THR A 98 5.97 4.59 -18.79
N PRO A 99 5.78 5.80 -18.21
CA PRO A 99 4.83 5.99 -17.13
C PRO A 99 3.39 5.84 -17.65
N ILE A 100 2.51 5.32 -16.80
CA ILE A 100 1.09 5.13 -17.15
C ILE A 100 0.31 6.31 -16.62
N THR A 101 -0.51 6.93 -17.47
CA THR A 101 -1.39 8.04 -17.10
C THR A 101 -2.86 7.65 -17.27
N ARG A 102 -3.71 8.12 -16.35
CA ARG A 102 -5.17 8.00 -16.42
C ARG A 102 -5.81 9.34 -16.07
N THR A 103 -6.96 9.63 -16.68
CA THR A 103 -7.75 10.83 -16.41
C THR A 103 -8.89 10.46 -15.49
N ILE A 104 -9.08 11.26 -14.45
CA ILE A 104 -10.16 11.13 -13.49
C ILE A 104 -11.20 12.20 -13.77
N THR A 105 -12.43 11.76 -14.02
CA THR A 105 -13.57 12.62 -14.39
C THR A 105 -14.68 12.62 -13.34
N SER A 106 -14.68 11.65 -12.43
CA SER A 106 -15.73 11.49 -11.41
C SER A 106 -15.79 12.70 -10.48
N ALA A 107 -16.96 13.34 -10.43
CA ALA A 107 -17.16 14.62 -9.75
C ALA A 107 -17.06 14.53 -8.22
N ASN A 108 -17.60 13.45 -7.64
CA ASN A 108 -17.89 13.38 -6.20
C ASN A 108 -16.94 12.49 -5.40
N ILE A 109 -15.74 12.23 -5.92
CA ILE A 109 -14.75 11.36 -5.24
C ILE A 109 -13.90 12.21 -4.29
N ASP A 110 -13.63 11.69 -3.10
CA ASP A 110 -12.85 12.37 -2.07
C ASP A 110 -11.40 11.87 -2.04
N ARG A 111 -11.18 10.58 -2.32
CA ARG A 111 -9.86 9.93 -2.30
C ARG A 111 -9.65 8.97 -3.47
N LEU A 112 -8.39 8.65 -3.74
CA LEU A 112 -7.96 7.63 -4.69
C LEU A 112 -7.09 6.60 -3.98
N ARG A 113 -7.43 5.31 -4.12
CA ARG A 113 -6.56 4.20 -3.72
C ARG A 113 -5.87 3.65 -4.95
N PHE A 114 -4.54 3.57 -4.94
CA PHE A 114 -3.75 2.96 -5.99
C PHE A 114 -3.29 1.59 -5.53
N THR A 115 -3.57 0.54 -6.30
CA THR A 115 -3.12 -0.83 -6.01
C THR A 115 -2.07 -1.23 -7.04
N PHE A 116 -0.88 -1.58 -6.57
CA PHE A 116 0.28 -1.85 -7.41
C PHE A 116 1.18 -2.89 -6.77
N GLY A 117 2.19 -3.35 -7.49
CA GLY A 117 3.12 -4.30 -6.91
C GLY A 117 4.06 -4.92 -7.92
N VAL A 118 4.47 -6.16 -7.65
CA VAL A 118 5.41 -6.93 -8.45
C VAL A 118 4.89 -8.34 -8.63
N GLN A 119 5.12 -8.95 -9.80
CA GLN A 119 4.77 -10.36 -10.00
C GLN A 119 5.75 -11.29 -9.28
N THR A 120 7.04 -10.94 -9.34
CA THR A 120 8.13 -11.52 -8.58
C THR A 120 9.15 -10.42 -8.30
N LEU A 121 9.92 -10.58 -7.23
CA LEU A 121 11.03 -9.67 -6.90
C LEU A 121 12.20 -10.51 -6.40
N VAL A 122 13.19 -10.72 -7.24
CA VAL A 122 14.37 -11.53 -6.92
C VAL A 122 15.53 -11.16 -7.84
N GLU A 123 16.75 -11.17 -7.30
CA GLU A 123 17.98 -11.10 -8.06
C GLU A 123 18.74 -12.42 -7.93
N THR A 124 19.14 -13.02 -9.05
CA THR A 124 19.90 -14.27 -9.13
C THR A 124 21.33 -13.96 -9.55
N THR A 125 22.30 -14.27 -8.71
CA THR A 125 23.72 -14.04 -9.04
C THR A 125 24.21 -15.05 -10.08
N SER A 126 25.37 -14.77 -10.68
CA SER A 126 26.05 -15.74 -11.58
C SER A 126 26.40 -17.07 -10.91
N LYS A 127 26.42 -17.11 -9.57
CA LYS A 127 26.64 -18.33 -8.77
C LYS A 127 25.35 -19.05 -8.39
N GLY A 128 24.19 -18.55 -8.84
CA GLY A 128 22.88 -19.12 -8.56
C GLY A 128 22.24 -18.67 -7.24
N ASP A 129 22.85 -17.72 -6.51
CA ASP A 129 22.26 -17.23 -5.27
C ASP A 129 21.05 -16.34 -5.57
N ARG A 130 19.92 -16.57 -4.89
CA ARG A 130 18.68 -15.82 -5.05
C ARG A 130 18.47 -14.87 -3.88
N ASN A 131 18.63 -13.58 -4.15
CA ASN A 131 18.67 -12.51 -3.17
C ASN A 131 17.46 -11.57 -3.28
N PRO A 132 17.15 -10.83 -2.20
CA PRO A 132 16.23 -9.71 -2.24
C PRO A 132 16.67 -8.63 -3.22
N SER A 133 15.71 -7.95 -3.82
CA SER A 133 15.94 -6.76 -4.65
C SER A 133 14.93 -5.67 -4.28
N GLU A 134 14.93 -4.57 -5.02
CA GLU A 134 14.01 -3.46 -4.77
C GLU A 134 13.54 -2.78 -6.06
N VAL A 135 12.34 -2.20 -5.98
CA VAL A 135 11.78 -1.33 -7.02
C VAL A 135 11.21 -0.08 -6.37
N ARG A 136 11.41 1.06 -7.03
CA ARG A 136 10.86 2.36 -6.60
C ARG A 136 9.81 2.85 -7.60
N LEU A 137 8.66 3.26 -7.08
CA LEU A 137 7.50 3.74 -7.81
C LEU A 137 7.09 5.11 -7.25
N LEU A 138 6.62 5.99 -8.12
CA LEU A 138 6.00 7.27 -7.76
C LEU A 138 4.54 7.25 -8.16
N VAL A 139 3.66 7.65 -7.24
CA VAL A 139 2.28 8.04 -7.55
C VAL A 139 2.25 9.56 -7.66
N GLN A 140 1.74 10.05 -8.79
CA GLN A 140 1.74 11.47 -9.11
C GLN A 140 0.37 11.94 -9.56
N ILE A 141 0.05 13.18 -9.21
CA ILE A 141 -1.17 13.87 -9.62
C ILE A 141 -0.77 15.12 -10.39
N GLN A 142 -1.46 15.40 -11.50
CA GLN A 142 -1.26 16.64 -12.24
C GLN A 142 -1.95 17.79 -11.50
N ARG A 143 -1.16 18.78 -11.08
CA ARG A 143 -1.62 20.01 -10.40
C ARG A 143 -1.05 21.22 -11.14
N ASN A 144 -1.91 22.18 -11.47
CA ASN A 144 -1.49 23.44 -12.11
C ASN A 144 -0.57 23.24 -13.34
N GLY A 145 -0.88 22.25 -14.17
CA GLY A 145 -0.09 21.91 -15.37
C GLY A 145 1.18 21.08 -15.13
N GLY A 146 1.61 20.90 -13.87
CA GLY A 146 2.79 20.11 -13.50
C GLY A 146 2.45 18.78 -12.81
N TRP A 147 3.41 17.87 -12.77
CA TRP A 147 3.29 16.60 -12.04
C TRP A 147 3.81 16.77 -10.61
N VAL A 148 2.97 16.48 -9.62
CA VAL A 148 3.34 16.48 -8.20
C VAL A 148 3.38 15.05 -7.69
N THR A 149 4.46 14.69 -7.00
CA THR A 149 4.60 13.37 -6.35
C THR A 149 3.81 13.36 -5.06
N GLU A 150 2.78 12.52 -5.01
CA GLU A 150 1.92 12.33 -3.84
C GLU A 150 2.43 11.21 -2.95
N LYS A 151 3.04 10.17 -3.55
CA LYS A 151 3.68 9.07 -2.84
C LYS A 151 4.96 8.66 -3.55
N ASP A 152 5.99 8.41 -2.75
CA ASP A 152 7.26 7.84 -3.15
C ASP A 152 7.41 6.49 -2.44
N ILE A 153 7.40 5.42 -3.22
CA ILE A 153 7.20 4.06 -2.72
C ILE A 153 8.39 3.20 -3.10
N THR A 154 8.95 2.50 -2.12
CA THR A 154 9.97 1.48 -2.35
C THR A 154 9.44 0.12 -1.90
N ILE A 155 9.34 -0.82 -2.83
CA ILE A 155 9.09 -2.24 -2.51
C ILE A 155 10.45 -2.91 -2.43
N LYS A 156 10.85 -3.36 -1.25
CA LYS A 156 12.15 -3.98 -0.99
C LYS A 156 11.97 -5.33 -0.33
N GLY A 157 12.56 -6.36 -0.92
CA GLY A 157 12.50 -7.71 -0.38
C GLY A 157 12.65 -8.76 -1.47
N LYS A 158 12.30 -9.99 -1.11
CA LYS A 158 12.21 -11.11 -2.02
C LYS A 158 10.81 -11.69 -2.02
N THR A 159 10.28 -11.95 -3.20
CA THR A 159 9.07 -12.75 -3.39
C THR A 159 9.13 -13.54 -4.68
N THR A 160 8.68 -14.79 -4.63
CA THR A 160 8.50 -15.66 -5.79
C THR A 160 7.05 -15.73 -6.27
N SER A 161 6.13 -15.05 -5.58
CA SER A 161 4.73 -14.89 -5.94
C SER A 161 4.33 -13.42 -5.98
N GLN A 162 3.16 -13.14 -6.55
CA GLN A 162 2.67 -11.77 -6.70
C GLN A 162 2.54 -11.11 -5.32
N TYR A 163 3.15 -9.94 -5.21
CA TYR A 163 3.00 -9.03 -4.08
C TYR A 163 2.23 -7.79 -4.53
N LEU A 164 1.17 -7.44 -3.81
CA LEU A 164 0.41 -6.21 -4.02
C LEU A 164 0.43 -5.37 -2.75
N ALA A 165 0.55 -4.07 -2.94
CA ALA A 165 0.41 -3.03 -1.94
C ALA A 165 -0.58 -1.98 -2.44
N SER A 166 -1.09 -1.16 -1.54
CA SER A 166 -1.91 -0.01 -1.92
C SER A 166 -1.55 1.25 -1.13
N VAL A 167 -1.79 2.41 -1.73
CA VAL A 167 -1.68 3.71 -1.07
C VAL A 167 -2.90 4.54 -1.38
N VAL A 168 -3.33 5.35 -0.41
CA VAL A 168 -4.44 6.29 -0.56
C VAL A 168 -3.92 7.72 -0.68
N VAL A 169 -4.52 8.48 -1.61
CA VAL A 169 -4.24 9.90 -1.86
C VAL A 169 -5.54 10.68 -1.78
N GLY A 170 -5.56 11.76 -1.00
CA GLY A 170 -6.68 12.71 -0.89
C GLY A 170 -6.32 14.09 -1.45
N ASN A 171 -7.05 15.12 -1.01
CA ASN A 171 -6.86 16.52 -1.46
C ASN A 171 -6.75 16.62 -2.98
N LEU A 172 -7.74 16.06 -3.67
CA LEU A 172 -7.70 15.87 -5.12
C LEU A 172 -7.97 17.21 -5.85
N PRO A 173 -7.33 17.47 -7.01
CA PRO A 173 -7.54 18.71 -7.78
C PRO A 173 -8.96 18.83 -8.36
N PRO A 174 -9.38 20.01 -8.85
CA PRO A 174 -10.62 20.13 -9.62
C PRO A 174 -10.65 19.14 -10.80
N ARG A 175 -11.85 18.62 -11.11
CA ARG A 175 -12.04 17.69 -12.22
C ARG A 175 -12.08 18.44 -13.57
N PRO A 176 -11.66 17.82 -14.68
CA PRO A 176 -10.89 16.58 -14.73
C PRO A 176 -9.43 16.82 -14.33
N PHE A 177 -8.76 15.79 -13.81
CA PHE A 177 -7.32 15.82 -13.55
C PHE A 177 -6.69 14.49 -13.92
N ASN A 178 -5.36 14.50 -14.13
CA ASN A 178 -4.63 13.30 -14.49
C ASN A 178 -3.87 12.72 -13.29
N ILE A 179 -3.81 11.40 -13.25
CA ILE A 179 -3.01 10.62 -12.32
C ILE A 179 -1.98 9.81 -13.10
N ARG A 180 -0.82 9.58 -12.50
CA ARG A 180 0.27 8.85 -13.14
C ARG A 180 1.01 7.98 -12.16
N MET A 181 1.33 6.77 -12.60
CA MET A 181 2.31 5.93 -11.92
C MET A 181 3.59 5.89 -12.75
N ARG A 182 4.72 6.15 -12.10
CA ARG A 182 6.04 6.15 -12.73
C ARG A 182 6.99 5.22 -11.99
N ARG A 183 7.75 4.43 -12.72
CA ARG A 183 8.83 3.60 -12.18
C ARG A 183 10.15 4.38 -12.21
N MET A 184 10.92 4.28 -11.13
CA MET A 184 12.22 4.95 -10.97
C MET A 184 13.40 3.97 -10.93
N THR A 185 13.12 2.66 -10.85
CA THR A 185 14.14 1.60 -10.99
C THR A 185 14.22 1.16 -12.45
N PRO A 186 15.40 0.95 -13.04
CA PRO A 186 15.51 0.42 -14.40
C PRO A 186 14.75 -0.89 -14.61
N ASP A 187 14.21 -1.09 -15.81
CA ASP A 187 13.64 -2.38 -16.21
C ASP A 187 14.76 -3.43 -16.29
N SER A 188 14.44 -4.68 -15.97
CA SER A 188 15.46 -5.74 -16.09
C SER A 188 15.81 -6.00 -17.56
N THR A 189 17.10 -6.17 -17.83
CA THR A 189 17.63 -6.57 -19.13
C THR A 189 18.00 -8.05 -19.19
N THR A 190 17.85 -8.79 -18.08
CA THR A 190 18.24 -10.21 -17.97
C THR A 190 17.23 -10.99 -17.13
N ASP A 191 17.21 -12.31 -17.27
CA ASP A 191 16.39 -13.18 -16.41
C ASP A 191 16.93 -13.30 -14.97
N GLN A 192 18.15 -12.83 -14.73
CA GLN A 192 18.77 -12.82 -13.40
C GLN A 192 18.06 -11.84 -12.47
N LEU A 193 17.56 -10.71 -12.98
CA LEU A 193 16.77 -9.78 -12.21
C LEU A 193 15.30 -9.87 -12.62
N GLN A 194 14.46 -10.34 -11.70
CA GLN A 194 13.02 -10.31 -11.88
C GLN A 194 12.47 -9.19 -11.00
N ASN A 195 11.98 -8.13 -11.63
CA ASN A 195 11.49 -6.94 -10.93
C ASN A 195 10.31 -6.31 -11.66
N LYS A 196 9.52 -7.11 -12.37
CA LYS A 196 8.39 -6.63 -13.19
C LYS A 196 7.33 -5.98 -12.31
N THR A 197 7.09 -4.69 -12.51
CA THR A 197 6.15 -3.90 -11.72
C THR A 197 4.81 -3.74 -12.41
N LEU A 198 3.73 -3.83 -11.64
CA LEU A 198 2.36 -3.80 -12.09
C LEU A 198 1.61 -2.65 -11.42
N TRP A 199 0.89 -1.85 -12.20
CA TRP A 199 -0.24 -1.08 -11.67
C TRP A 199 -1.51 -1.93 -11.86
N SER A 200 -1.98 -2.50 -10.76
CA SER A 200 -3.10 -3.44 -10.75
C SER A 200 -4.43 -2.73 -10.98
N SER A 201 -4.71 -1.70 -10.19
CA SER A 201 -5.97 -0.96 -10.24
C SER A 201 -5.85 0.40 -9.57
N TYR A 202 -6.87 1.24 -9.76
CA TYR A 202 -7.15 2.35 -8.85
C TYR A 202 -8.62 2.33 -8.45
N THR A 203 -8.91 2.71 -7.21
CA THR A 203 -10.26 2.87 -6.68
C THR A 203 -10.56 4.35 -6.46
N GLU A 204 -11.66 4.82 -7.04
CA GLU A 204 -12.26 6.11 -6.74
C GLU A 204 -13.15 5.98 -5.50
N ILE A 205 -12.81 6.68 -4.42
CA ILE A 205 -13.45 6.53 -3.11
C ILE A 205 -14.26 7.79 -2.80
N ILE A 206 -15.51 7.57 -2.37
CA ILE A 206 -16.37 8.59 -1.76
C ILE A 206 -16.38 8.31 -0.26
N ASP A 207 -16.05 9.32 0.54
CA ASP A 207 -16.03 9.20 1.99
C ASP A 207 -17.45 9.33 2.56
N VAL A 208 -17.66 8.78 3.76
CA VAL A 208 -18.94 8.96 4.48
C VAL A 208 -19.13 10.44 4.81
N LYS A 209 -20.24 11.01 4.33
CA LYS A 209 -20.71 12.36 4.68
C LYS A 209 -21.98 12.19 5.52
N GLN A 210 -21.89 12.45 6.81
CA GLN A 210 -23.05 12.57 7.72
C GLN A 210 -23.26 14.04 8.05
#